data_AF-A0A6B0SZM4-F1
#
_entry.id   AF-A0A6B0SZM4-F1
#
_cell.length_a   1.000
_cell.length_b   1.000
_cell.length_c   1.000
_cell.angle_alpha   90.00
_cell.angle_beta   90.00
_cell.angle_gamma   90.00
#
_symmetry.space_group_name_H-M   'P 1'
#
loop_
_entity.id
_entity.type
_entity.pdbx_description
1 polymer ?
#
loop_
_entity_poly.entity_id
_entity_poly.type
_entity_poly.pdbx_seq_one_letter_code
_entity_poly.pdbx_strand_id
1 'polypeptide(L)'
;MSGELPYIAKPNRVISSGAETLDAIALSLVVESDRLVIEARTGTTSDREIVVDHDQIYRVELVEGVAPEIEIETRRTEYVVTGVADSLQRARRIARTIRRLSNGGSEPAGGDPAGTERRSSAGHDHQSEEQPPTLNTGRSDDGRSRVYPSETLHCPACDQKAEVPEEIPESVLEVTCPGCSITLGRVDDEGESVIIDPDL
;
A
#
# COMPACT_ATOMS: atom_id res chain seq x y z
N MET A 1 1.53 15.35 -21.18
CA MET A 1 2.23 14.63 -20.10
C MET A 1 1.13 14.03 -19.25
N SER A 2 0.86 12.75 -19.45
CA SER A 2 -0.15 12.03 -18.69
C SER A 2 0.50 11.71 -17.35
N GLY A 3 0.22 12.52 -16.33
CA GLY A 3 0.50 12.11 -14.96
C GLY A 3 -0.28 10.82 -14.73
N GLU A 4 0.41 9.74 -14.37
CA GLU A 4 -0.24 8.53 -13.89
C GLU A 4 -1.21 8.96 -12.79
N LEU A 5 -2.51 8.70 -12.98
CA LEU A 5 -3.55 8.99 -11.99
C LEU A 5 -3.46 7.90 -10.92
N PRO A 6 -2.91 8.15 -9.72
CA PRO A 6 -2.66 7.05 -8.81
C PRO A 6 -3.96 6.40 -8.29
N TYR A 7 -5.12 7.10 -8.32
CA TYR A 7 -6.38 6.44 -7.97
C TYR A 7 -7.66 7.22 -8.37
N ILE A 8 -8.71 6.52 -8.82
CA ILE A 8 -10.07 7.07 -9.01
C ILE A 8 -11.12 6.24 -8.24
N ALA A 9 -11.91 6.93 -7.41
CA ALA A 9 -13.07 6.41 -6.69
C ALA A 9 -14.35 7.14 -7.10
N LYS A 10 -15.51 6.51 -6.83
CA LYS A 10 -16.84 7.08 -6.99
C LYS A 10 -17.56 7.05 -5.65
N PRO A 11 -17.29 8.02 -4.76
CA PRO A 11 -17.90 8.05 -3.45
C PRO A 11 -19.38 8.40 -3.54
N ASN A 12 -20.11 8.24 -2.44
CA ASN A 12 -21.53 8.57 -2.38
C ASN A 12 -21.75 10.01 -1.89
N ARG A 13 -20.96 10.45 -0.91
CA ARG A 13 -21.17 11.71 -0.21
C ARG A 13 -19.85 12.28 0.28
N VAL A 14 -19.78 13.60 0.31
CA VAL A 14 -18.72 14.35 0.99
C VAL A 14 -19.34 15.35 1.95
N ILE A 15 -18.84 15.35 3.18
CA ILE A 15 -19.19 16.32 4.21
C ILE A 15 -17.92 17.10 4.55
N SER A 16 -18.02 18.42 4.72
CA SER A 16 -16.91 19.21 5.26
C SER A 16 -17.32 20.00 6.49
N SER A 17 -16.46 19.99 7.50
CA SER A 17 -16.53 20.78 8.73
C SER A 17 -15.32 21.70 8.76
N GLY A 18 -15.51 23.02 8.70
CA GLY A 18 -14.38 23.96 8.67
C GLY A 18 -14.77 25.38 8.29
N ALA A 19 -13.89 26.04 7.52
CA ALA A 19 -14.10 27.41 7.03
C ALA A 19 -15.42 27.59 6.27
N GLU A 20 -15.83 26.54 5.54
CA GLU A 20 -17.17 26.41 4.98
C GLU A 20 -17.69 25.01 5.28
N THR A 21 -18.96 24.93 5.66
CA THR A 21 -19.64 23.65 5.82
C THR A 21 -20.21 23.18 4.49
N LEU A 22 -20.04 21.89 4.21
CA LEU A 22 -20.56 21.25 3.00
C LEU A 22 -21.23 19.94 3.37
N ASP A 23 -22.33 19.66 2.68
CA ASP A 23 -22.98 18.36 2.66
C ASP A 23 -23.48 18.13 1.23
N ALA A 24 -22.79 17.27 0.49
CA ALA A 24 -22.98 17.14 -0.95
C ALA A 24 -22.83 15.71 -1.43
N ILE A 25 -23.42 15.43 -2.60
CA ILE A 25 -23.23 14.15 -3.29
C ILE A 25 -21.84 14.17 -3.91
N ALA A 26 -20.97 13.25 -3.52
CA ALA A 26 -19.68 13.09 -4.18
C ALA A 26 -19.91 12.41 -5.53
N LEU A 27 -19.28 12.92 -6.58
CA LEU A 27 -19.37 12.36 -7.94
C LEU A 27 -18.11 11.57 -8.27
N SER A 28 -16.95 12.07 -7.82
CA SER A 28 -15.65 11.46 -8.01
C SER A 28 -14.71 11.84 -6.87
N LEU A 29 -13.76 10.96 -6.60
CA LEU A 29 -12.58 11.23 -5.79
C LEU A 29 -11.37 10.80 -6.63
N VAL A 30 -10.51 11.75 -6.94
CA VAL A 30 -9.27 11.52 -7.66
C VAL A 30 -8.12 11.82 -6.72
N VAL A 31 -7.27 10.83 -6.48
CA VAL A 31 -6.00 11.04 -5.82
C VAL A 31 -5.00 11.28 -6.93
N GLU A 32 -4.46 12.49 -7.02
CA GLU A 32 -3.36 12.87 -7.91
C GLU A 32 -2.04 12.82 -7.14
N SER A 33 -0.90 12.96 -7.82
CA SER A 33 0.41 12.90 -7.18
C SER A 33 0.69 14.09 -6.24
N ASP A 34 0.13 15.26 -6.52
CA ASP A 34 0.34 16.51 -5.78
C ASP A 34 -0.88 16.95 -4.97
N ARG A 35 -2.08 16.50 -5.33
CA ARG A 35 -3.33 16.90 -4.69
C ARG A 35 -4.40 15.82 -4.71
N LEU A 36 -5.46 16.06 -3.95
CA LEU A 36 -6.68 15.28 -3.92
C LEU A 36 -7.83 16.15 -4.45
N VAL A 37 -8.59 15.62 -5.40
CA VAL A 37 -9.72 16.31 -6.04
C VAL A 37 -11.01 15.55 -5.74
N ILE A 38 -12.00 16.24 -5.19
CA ILE A 38 -13.35 15.71 -5.00
C ILE A 38 -14.31 16.58 -5.79
N GLU A 39 -14.97 15.99 -6.79
CA GLU A 39 -16.09 16.64 -7.46
C GLU A 39 -17.36 16.33 -6.68
N ALA A 40 -18.13 17.36 -6.37
CA ALA A 40 -19.34 17.24 -5.57
C ALA A 40 -20.50 18.02 -6.17
N ARG A 41 -21.71 17.49 -6.08
CA ARG A 41 -22.95 18.16 -6.46
C ARG A 41 -23.64 18.70 -5.22
N THR A 42 -23.82 20.02 -5.17
CA THR A 42 -24.35 20.77 -4.02
C THR A 42 -25.82 21.17 -4.19
N GLY A 43 -26.41 20.88 -5.35
CA GLY A 43 -27.82 21.14 -5.68
C GLY A 43 -28.24 20.42 -6.95
N THR A 44 -29.38 20.79 -7.54
CA THR A 44 -29.88 20.13 -8.76
C THR A 44 -29.02 20.38 -10.01
N THR A 45 -28.36 21.54 -10.10
CA THR A 45 -27.52 21.92 -11.25
C THR A 45 -26.19 22.56 -10.85
N SER A 46 -25.85 22.51 -9.55
CA SER A 46 -24.63 23.14 -9.03
C SER A 46 -23.62 22.07 -8.66
N ASP A 47 -22.48 22.12 -9.33
CA ASP A 47 -21.32 21.29 -9.03
C ASP A 47 -20.23 22.17 -8.39
N ARG A 48 -19.42 21.56 -7.54
CA ARG A 48 -18.32 22.17 -6.80
C ARG A 48 -17.14 21.22 -6.84
N GLU A 49 -15.97 21.76 -7.13
CA GLU A 49 -14.70 21.06 -7.01
C GLU A 49 -14.05 21.41 -5.67
N ILE A 50 -13.60 20.39 -4.94
CA ILE A 50 -12.83 20.52 -3.71
C ILE A 50 -11.43 20.03 -4.02
N VAL A 51 -10.45 20.91 -3.92
CA VAL A 51 -9.04 20.59 -4.15
C VAL A 51 -8.31 20.70 -2.81
N VAL A 52 -7.61 19.64 -2.44
CA VAL A 52 -6.82 19.56 -1.21
C VAL A 52 -5.40 19.18 -1.57
N ASP A 53 -4.44 20.08 -1.34
CA ASP A 53 -3.03 19.78 -1.54
C ASP A 53 -2.56 18.78 -0.47
N HIS A 54 -1.72 17.81 -0.87
CA HIS A 54 -1.29 16.76 0.06
C HIS A 54 -0.50 17.29 1.26
N ASP A 55 0.20 18.41 1.10
CA ASP A 55 0.97 19.08 2.17
C ASP A 55 0.09 19.77 3.24
N GLN A 56 -1.21 19.94 2.96
CA GLN A 56 -2.17 20.50 3.91
C GLN A 56 -2.85 19.42 4.75
N ILE A 57 -2.78 18.16 4.33
CA ILE A 57 -3.36 17.00 5.01
C ILE A 57 -2.40 16.56 6.12
N TYR A 58 -2.87 16.55 7.37
CA TYR A 58 -2.05 16.04 8.49
C TYR A 58 -2.59 14.74 9.10
N ARG A 59 -3.84 14.38 8.80
CA ARG A 59 -4.43 13.12 9.23
C ARG A 59 -5.34 12.57 8.16
N VAL A 60 -5.26 11.26 7.97
CA VAL A 60 -6.20 10.50 7.14
C VAL A 60 -6.60 9.26 7.93
N GLU A 61 -7.89 9.07 8.17
CA GLU A 61 -8.42 7.93 8.89
C GLU A 61 -9.38 7.13 8.00
N LEU A 62 -9.34 5.81 8.14
CA LEU A 62 -10.32 4.93 7.54
C LEU A 62 -11.24 4.48 8.66
N VAL A 63 -12.51 4.85 8.56
CA VAL A 63 -13.54 4.38 9.49
C VAL A 63 -14.16 3.13 8.88
N GLU A 64 -13.97 2.00 9.56
CA GLU A 64 -14.52 0.73 9.14
C GLU A 64 -16.01 0.66 9.48
N GLY A 65 -16.82 0.32 8.48
CA GLY A 65 -18.27 0.24 8.60
C GLY A 65 -18.87 -0.56 7.45
N VAL A 66 -20.20 -0.63 7.41
CA VAL A 66 -20.93 -1.30 6.31
C VAL A 66 -20.62 -0.65 4.96
N ALA A 67 -20.41 0.66 4.96
CA ALA A 67 -19.78 1.39 3.86
C ALA A 67 -18.54 2.08 4.45
N PRO A 68 -17.33 1.78 3.96
CA PRO A 68 -16.13 2.40 4.49
C PRO A 68 -16.11 3.90 4.19
N GLU A 69 -15.57 4.67 5.14
CA GLU A 69 -15.46 6.11 5.08
C GLU A 69 -14.00 6.54 5.25
N ILE A 70 -13.60 7.58 4.52
CA ILE A 70 -12.27 8.18 4.68
C ILE A 70 -12.45 9.58 5.25
N GLU A 71 -11.87 9.80 6.42
CA GLU A 71 -11.78 11.10 7.07
C GLU A 71 -10.43 11.74 6.71
N ILE A 72 -10.45 12.98 6.25
CA ILE A 72 -9.27 13.74 5.81
C ILE A 72 -9.25 15.03 6.60
N GLU A 73 -8.24 15.20 7.45
CA GLU A 73 -8.08 16.38 8.29
C GLU A 73 -7.01 17.31 7.72
N THR A 74 -7.40 18.55 7.45
CA THR A 74 -6.51 19.65 7.07
C THR A 74 -6.48 20.70 8.18
N ARG A 75 -5.56 21.67 8.08
CA ARG A 75 -5.43 22.74 9.09
C ARG A 75 -6.70 23.57 9.32
N ARG A 76 -7.64 23.56 8.38
CA ARG A 76 -8.83 24.44 8.41
C ARG A 76 -10.15 23.70 8.25
N THR A 77 -10.10 22.50 7.70
CA THR A 77 -11.28 21.76 7.29
C THR A 77 -11.04 20.27 7.44
N GLU A 78 -12.02 19.59 8.00
CA GLU A 78 -12.13 18.14 8.00
C GLU A 78 -13.13 17.75 6.91
N TYR A 79 -12.79 16.70 6.16
CA TYR A 79 -13.62 16.13 5.11
C TYR A 79 -13.92 14.68 5.44
N VAL A 80 -15.19 14.30 5.41
CA VAL A 80 -15.63 12.91 5.51
C VAL A 80 -16.17 12.48 4.17
N VAL A 81 -15.53 11.50 3.55
CA VAL A 81 -15.90 10.96 2.24
C VAL A 81 -16.42 9.53 2.42
N THR A 82 -17.69 9.30 2.13
CA THR A 82 -18.35 8.01 2.40
C THR A 82 -18.57 7.22 1.12
N GLY A 83 -18.59 5.88 1.25
CA GLY A 83 -18.82 4.99 0.11
C GLY A 83 -17.70 5.07 -0.94
N VAL A 84 -16.48 5.39 -0.50
CA VAL A 84 -15.29 5.56 -1.36
C VAL A 84 -14.95 4.33 -2.19
N ALA A 85 -15.35 3.14 -1.73
CA ALA A 85 -15.10 1.88 -2.42
C ALA A 85 -16.20 0.85 -2.11
N ASP A 86 -16.27 -0.16 -2.96
CA ASP A 86 -17.12 -1.35 -2.85
C ASP A 86 -16.55 -2.42 -1.90
N SER A 87 -15.27 -2.32 -1.52
CA SER A 87 -14.63 -3.20 -0.55
C SER A 87 -13.78 -2.42 0.47
N LEU A 88 -13.67 -2.96 1.68
CA LEU A 88 -12.84 -2.38 2.74
C LEU A 88 -11.35 -2.36 2.35
N GLN A 89 -10.87 -3.41 1.68
CA GLN A 89 -9.49 -3.49 1.21
C GLN A 89 -9.18 -2.38 0.19
N ARG A 90 -10.12 -2.14 -0.74
CA ARG A 90 -10.00 -1.05 -1.69
C ARG A 90 -10.02 0.32 -1.00
N ALA A 91 -10.87 0.51 0.00
CA ALA A 91 -10.86 1.74 0.82
C ALA A 91 -9.53 1.93 1.59
N ARG A 92 -8.97 0.85 2.17
CA ARG A 92 -7.63 0.86 2.81
C ARG A 92 -6.55 1.29 1.83
N ARG A 93 -6.56 0.77 0.60
CA ARG A 93 -5.60 1.16 -0.45
C ARG A 93 -5.68 2.66 -0.75
N ILE A 94 -6.89 3.22 -0.89
CA ILE A 94 -7.08 4.68 -1.08
C ILE A 94 -6.51 5.47 0.09
N ALA A 95 -6.92 5.15 1.32
CA ALA A 95 -6.51 5.89 2.51
C ALA A 95 -4.98 5.87 2.68
N ARG A 96 -4.33 4.74 2.42
CA ARG A 96 -2.86 4.64 2.42
C ARG A 96 -2.21 5.47 1.33
N THR A 97 -2.72 5.44 0.10
CA THR A 97 -2.17 6.26 -0.98
C THR A 97 -2.20 7.74 -0.61
N ILE A 98 -3.30 8.22 -0.05
CA ILE A 98 -3.41 9.61 0.43
C ILE A 98 -2.36 9.85 1.53
N ARG A 99 -2.31 9.02 2.58
CA ARG A 99 -1.30 9.16 3.67
C ARG A 99 0.13 9.21 3.15
N ARG A 100 0.50 8.32 2.23
CA ARG A 100 1.84 8.24 1.65
C ARG A 100 2.21 9.54 0.94
N LEU A 101 1.28 10.08 0.15
CA LEU A 101 1.48 11.33 -0.58
C LEU A 101 1.53 12.53 0.37
N SER A 102 0.68 12.56 1.41
CA SER A 102 0.70 13.60 2.46
C SER A 102 1.99 13.61 3.28
N ASN A 103 2.60 12.44 3.51
CA ASN A 103 3.86 12.32 4.25
C ASN A 103 5.12 12.54 3.39
N GLY A 104 4.97 13.02 2.15
CA GLY A 104 6.11 13.37 1.29
C GLY A 104 6.71 12.21 0.49
N GLY A 105 5.96 11.12 0.28
CA GLY A 105 6.26 10.13 -0.76
C GLY A 105 7.71 9.64 -0.80
N SER A 106 8.21 9.04 0.28
CA SER A 106 9.41 8.19 0.20
C SER A 106 8.96 6.74 0.10
N GLU A 107 9.15 6.13 -1.06
CA GLU A 107 9.28 4.67 -1.15
C GLU A 107 10.37 4.23 -0.15
N PRO A 108 10.21 3.10 0.57
CA PRO A 108 11.37 2.49 1.21
C PRO A 108 12.35 2.15 0.09
N ALA A 109 13.52 2.79 0.13
CA ALA A 109 14.56 2.60 -0.87
C ALA A 109 14.93 1.11 -0.92
N GLY A 110 14.52 0.43 -2.00
CA GLY A 110 15.13 -0.82 -2.43
C GLY A 110 16.61 -0.56 -2.62
N GLY A 111 17.42 -1.14 -1.74
CA GLY A 111 18.86 -1.00 -1.77
C GLY A 111 19.46 -1.75 -2.95
N ASP A 112 19.75 -1.05 -4.04
CA ASP A 112 20.66 -1.52 -5.08
C ASP A 112 22.14 -1.35 -4.66
N PRO A 113 23.07 -2.13 -5.24
CA PRO A 113 24.23 -2.66 -4.53
C PRO A 113 25.40 -1.67 -4.51
N ALA A 114 25.84 -1.32 -3.31
CA ALA A 114 27.18 -0.78 -3.13
C ALA A 114 28.20 -1.93 -3.25
N GLY A 115 28.62 -2.21 -4.47
CA GLY A 115 29.93 -2.82 -4.71
C GLY A 115 31.00 -1.97 -4.02
N THR A 116 31.70 -2.56 -3.06
CA THR A 116 32.98 -2.05 -2.59
C THR A 116 33.91 -3.22 -2.39
N GLU A 117 34.77 -3.39 -3.38
CA GLU A 117 35.99 -4.16 -3.28
C GLU A 117 36.80 -3.68 -2.07
N ARG A 118 37.10 -4.60 -1.14
CA ARG A 118 38.32 -4.50 -0.33
C ARG A 118 39.00 -5.86 -0.25
N ARG A 119 40.07 -6.00 -1.04
CA ARG A 119 41.15 -6.97 -0.82
C ARG A 119 41.77 -6.75 0.56
N SER A 120 41.97 -7.81 1.33
CA SER A 120 43.30 -8.22 1.86
C SER A 120 43.19 -9.52 2.69
N SER A 121 43.68 -10.59 2.07
CA SER A 121 44.42 -11.77 2.61
C SER A 121 44.62 -11.98 4.12
N ALA A 122 44.24 -13.18 4.61
CA ALA A 122 45.12 -14.19 5.24
C ALA A 122 44.27 -15.39 5.70
N GLY A 123 44.68 -16.63 5.39
CA GLY A 123 43.86 -17.84 5.53
C GLY A 123 43.84 -18.52 6.90
N HIS A 124 43.04 -19.58 7.00
CA HIS A 124 43.28 -20.89 7.62
C HIS A 124 42.05 -21.80 7.41
N ASP A 125 42.31 -23.11 7.42
CA ASP A 125 41.46 -24.25 7.07
C ASP A 125 40.14 -24.47 7.83
N HIS A 126 39.24 -25.20 7.15
CA HIS A 126 38.19 -26.11 7.65
C HIS A 126 37.05 -25.57 8.54
N GLN A 127 35.87 -25.34 7.95
CA GLN A 127 34.68 -26.18 8.11
C GLN A 127 33.52 -25.63 7.26
N SER A 128 32.87 -26.52 6.49
CA SER A 128 31.59 -26.24 5.84
C SER A 128 30.53 -26.15 6.94
N GLU A 129 30.11 -24.94 7.27
CA GLU A 129 28.79 -24.70 7.85
C GLU A 129 27.92 -24.13 6.74
N GLU A 130 26.94 -24.92 6.31
CA GLU A 130 25.84 -24.52 5.45
C GLU A 130 25.16 -23.29 6.07
N GLN A 131 25.42 -22.10 5.50
CA GLN A 131 24.56 -20.96 5.74
C GLN A 131 23.20 -21.28 5.10
N PRO A 132 22.09 -21.20 5.86
CA PRO A 132 20.76 -21.33 5.26
C PRO A 132 20.62 -20.28 4.14
N PRO A 133 19.90 -20.58 3.05
CA PRO A 133 19.76 -19.66 1.94
C PRO A 133 19.21 -18.34 2.47
N THR A 134 20.00 -17.27 2.36
CA THR A 134 19.55 -15.93 2.68
C THR A 134 18.47 -15.56 1.69
N LEU A 135 17.22 -15.72 2.11
CA LEU A 135 16.09 -15.07 1.47
C LEU A 135 16.40 -13.57 1.47
N ASN A 136 16.37 -12.95 0.29
CA ASN A 136 16.34 -11.48 0.17
C ASN A 136 14.96 -10.99 0.61
N THR A 137 14.59 -11.27 1.86
CA THR A 137 13.36 -10.83 2.47
C THR A 137 13.66 -9.60 3.31
N GLY A 138 12.88 -8.54 3.12
CA GLY A 138 12.88 -7.43 4.06
C GLY A 138 12.50 -7.98 5.43
N ARG A 139 13.45 -7.98 6.37
CA ARG A 139 13.18 -8.36 7.75
C ARG A 139 12.38 -7.22 8.38
N SER A 140 11.11 -7.46 8.61
CA SER A 140 10.23 -6.50 9.29
C SER A 140 10.54 -6.46 10.80
N ASP A 141 10.23 -5.36 11.46
CA ASP A 141 10.51 -5.11 12.89
C ASP A 141 9.87 -6.15 13.83
N ASP A 142 8.86 -6.88 13.35
CA ASP A 142 8.18 -7.99 14.02
C ASP A 142 8.91 -9.35 13.90
N GLY A 143 10.07 -9.38 13.23
CA GLY A 143 10.89 -10.58 13.06
C GLY A 143 10.39 -11.53 11.97
N ARG A 144 9.32 -11.18 11.25
CA ARG A 144 8.78 -11.97 10.14
C ARG A 144 9.43 -11.54 8.82
N SER A 145 9.58 -12.49 7.90
CA SER A 145 10.07 -12.20 6.55
C SER A 145 8.90 -11.76 5.68
N ARG A 146 9.00 -10.59 5.06
CA ARG A 146 7.98 -10.06 4.14
C ARG A 146 8.52 -10.05 2.72
N VAL A 147 7.64 -10.35 1.76
CA VAL A 147 7.90 -10.23 0.32
C VAL A 147 6.87 -9.31 -0.30
N TYR A 148 7.34 -8.34 -1.05
CA TYR A 148 6.50 -7.33 -1.70
C TYR A 148 6.15 -7.73 -3.14
N PRO A 149 5.12 -7.12 -3.75
CA PRO A 149 4.78 -7.34 -5.15
C PRO A 149 6.00 -7.13 -6.07
N SER A 150 6.14 -7.96 -7.10
CA SER A 150 7.29 -7.98 -8.03
C SER A 150 8.61 -8.52 -7.45
N GLU A 151 8.64 -8.92 -6.18
CA GLU A 151 9.77 -9.66 -5.62
C GLU A 151 9.65 -11.17 -5.88
N THR A 152 10.79 -11.86 -5.78
CA THR A 152 10.85 -13.32 -5.97
C THR A 152 11.14 -14.02 -4.66
N LEU A 153 10.37 -15.07 -4.39
CA LEU A 153 10.53 -15.91 -3.22
C LEU A 153 11.07 -17.29 -3.61
N HIS A 154 12.07 -17.77 -2.88
CA HIS A 154 12.57 -19.14 -3.02
C HIS A 154 11.77 -20.10 -2.14
N CYS A 155 11.29 -21.19 -2.73
CA CYS A 155 10.62 -22.25 -2.00
C CYS A 155 11.63 -23.08 -1.19
N PRO A 156 11.49 -23.20 0.14
CA PRO A 156 12.42 -23.98 0.96
C PRO A 156 12.38 -25.49 0.68
N ALA A 157 11.26 -26.00 0.14
CA ALA A 157 11.10 -27.44 -0.09
C ALA A 157 11.61 -27.93 -1.45
N CYS A 158 11.68 -27.07 -2.47
CA CYS A 158 12.07 -27.49 -3.82
C CYS A 158 12.99 -26.50 -4.56
N ASP A 159 13.39 -25.41 -3.89
CA ASP A 159 14.25 -24.34 -4.40
C ASP A 159 13.75 -23.64 -5.68
N GLN A 160 12.48 -23.85 -6.05
CA GLN A 160 11.87 -23.11 -7.15
C GLN A 160 11.49 -21.69 -6.73
N LYS A 161 11.64 -20.77 -7.68
CA LYS A 161 11.22 -19.38 -7.53
C LYS A 161 9.70 -19.27 -7.72
N ALA A 162 9.04 -18.66 -6.74
CA ALA A 162 7.68 -18.16 -6.86
C ALA A 162 7.75 -16.65 -7.08
N GLU A 163 7.11 -16.16 -8.14
CA GLU A 163 6.93 -14.73 -8.38
C GLU A 163 5.73 -14.25 -7.55
N VAL A 164 5.90 -13.18 -6.77
CA VAL A 164 4.77 -12.55 -6.11
C VAL A 164 4.06 -11.66 -7.14
N PRO A 165 2.77 -11.90 -7.42
CA PRO A 165 2.02 -11.12 -8.39
C PRO A 165 2.14 -9.61 -8.13
N GLU A 166 2.32 -8.82 -9.19
CA GLU A 166 2.33 -7.34 -9.11
C GLU A 166 1.02 -6.80 -8.51
N GLU A 167 -0.08 -7.53 -8.74
CA GLU A 167 -1.37 -7.31 -8.09
C GLU A 167 -1.76 -8.55 -7.30
N ILE A 168 -1.80 -8.42 -5.97
CA ILE A 168 -2.35 -9.45 -5.10
C ILE A 168 -3.88 -9.50 -5.29
N PRO A 169 -4.45 -10.58 -5.86
CA PRO A 169 -5.89 -10.66 -6.11
C PRO A 169 -6.67 -10.77 -4.80
N GLU A 170 -7.87 -10.17 -4.73
CA GLU A 170 -8.74 -10.17 -3.54
C GLU A 170 -9.12 -11.58 -3.03
N SER A 171 -8.91 -12.62 -3.85
CA SER A 171 -9.22 -14.03 -3.53
C SER A 171 -8.01 -14.89 -3.14
N VAL A 172 -6.79 -14.39 -3.29
CA VAL A 172 -5.57 -15.16 -2.99
C VAL A 172 -5.06 -14.73 -1.62
N LEU A 173 -5.40 -15.53 -0.62
CA LEU A 173 -4.93 -15.35 0.77
C LEU A 173 -3.59 -16.05 1.01
N GLU A 174 -3.16 -16.92 0.10
CA GLU A 174 -1.99 -17.78 0.26
C GLU A 174 -1.17 -17.82 -1.04
N VAL A 175 0.14 -17.58 -0.92
CA VAL A 175 1.08 -17.77 -2.03
C VAL A 175 1.57 -19.21 -1.99
N THR A 176 1.45 -19.92 -3.11
CA THR A 176 1.85 -21.33 -3.22
C THR A 176 3.03 -21.48 -4.16
N CYS A 177 3.89 -22.47 -3.86
CA CYS A 177 5.00 -22.80 -4.74
C CYS A 177 4.48 -23.51 -6.00
N PRO A 178 4.83 -23.06 -7.23
CA PRO A 178 4.39 -23.72 -8.45
C PRO A 178 4.99 -25.13 -8.63
N GLY A 179 6.13 -25.42 -7.98
CA GLY A 179 6.85 -26.68 -8.14
C GLY A 179 6.41 -27.82 -7.23
N CYS A 180 5.94 -27.50 -6.02
CA CYS A 180 5.57 -28.50 -5.02
C CYS A 180 4.27 -28.20 -4.27
N SER A 181 3.56 -27.14 -4.66
CA SER A 181 2.24 -26.76 -4.13
C SER A 181 2.18 -26.50 -2.63
N ILE A 182 3.32 -26.30 -1.96
CA ILE A 182 3.33 -25.89 -0.55
C ILE A 182 2.91 -24.42 -0.44
N THR A 183 2.26 -24.08 0.66
CA THR A 183 1.99 -22.69 1.02
C THR A 183 3.27 -22.05 1.53
N LEU A 184 3.68 -20.96 0.89
CA LEU A 184 4.91 -20.22 1.16
C LEU A 184 4.70 -19.03 2.08
N GLY A 185 3.48 -18.52 2.13
CA GLY A 185 3.14 -17.38 2.96
C GLY A 185 1.71 -16.93 2.74
N ARG A 186 1.29 -16.00 3.59
CA ARG A 186 -0.05 -15.41 3.54
C ARG A 186 0.04 -13.95 3.21
N VAL A 187 -0.93 -13.49 2.43
CA VAL A 187 -1.09 -12.05 2.21
C VAL A 187 -1.46 -11.42 3.54
N ASP A 188 -0.76 -10.35 3.92
CA ASP A 188 -1.08 -9.61 5.13
C ASP A 188 -2.51 -9.03 5.09
N ASP A 189 -3.05 -8.68 6.26
CA ASP A 189 -4.39 -8.10 6.39
C ASP A 189 -4.54 -6.76 5.63
N GLU A 190 -3.42 -6.22 5.17
CA GLU A 190 -3.28 -4.97 4.45
C GLU A 190 -3.19 -5.17 2.92
N GLY A 191 -3.08 -6.41 2.43
CA GLY A 191 -2.92 -6.74 1.01
C GLY A 191 -1.65 -6.20 0.36
N GLU A 192 -0.59 -5.95 1.15
CA GLU A 192 0.61 -5.21 0.74
C GLU A 192 1.86 -6.08 0.63
N SER A 193 1.92 -7.15 1.42
CA SER A 193 3.03 -8.08 1.40
C SER A 193 2.56 -9.50 1.68
N VAL A 194 3.39 -10.46 1.27
CA VAL A 194 3.28 -11.85 1.65
C VAL A 194 4.14 -12.04 2.89
N ILE A 195 3.50 -12.33 4.01
CA ILE A 195 4.16 -12.74 5.24
C ILE A 195 4.54 -14.21 5.08
N ILE A 196 5.84 -14.47 5.06
CA ILE A 196 6.39 -15.83 5.12
C ILE A 196 6.35 -16.26 6.57
N ASP A 197 5.57 -17.30 6.86
CA ASP A 197 5.57 -17.94 8.17
C ASP A 197 6.59 -19.09 8.14
N PRO A 198 7.68 -19.05 8.93
CA PRO A 198 8.66 -20.13 8.97
C PRO A 198 8.13 -21.42 9.63
N ASP A 199 6.96 -21.37 10.28
CA ASP A 199 6.36 -22.50 11.02
C ASP A 199 5.19 -23.18 10.29
N LEU A 200 4.94 -22.89 8.99
CA LEU A 200 3.90 -23.52 8.16
C LEU A 200 4.28 -24.91 7.63
#